data_AF-A0A9J7APL8-F1
#
_entry.id   AF-A0A9J7APL8-F1
#
_cell.length_a   1.000
_cell.length_b   1.000
_cell.length_c   1.000
_cell.angle_alpha   90.00
_cell.angle_beta   90.00
_cell.angle_gamma   90.00
#
_symmetry.space_group_name_H-M   'P 1'
#
loop_
_entity.id
_entity.type
_entity.pdbx_description
1 polymer ?
#
loop_
_entity_poly.entity_id
_entity_poly.type
_entity_poly.pdbx_seq_one_letter_code
_entity_poly.pdbx_strand_id
1 'polypeptide(L)'
;MAASFENLTPGAPGFDAAVGQVAELRIRIFREWPYLYDGTEDWERRYISKLAEAEGAVVIAARDGARIIGVSTGMPLLSEHDELIAPFRGSAFPPEQVFYGAETVMLPEYRGQGLYRGFLDRRREHAIRLGGFRWETFCGVVRPADHPLRDPAIPPLDPVWQHFGFRKVEGLTTGFSWKDIDEESESEKPMQFWVRDLA
;
A
#
# COMPACT_ATOMS: atom_id res chain seq x y z
N MET A 1 13.32 19.35 -9.99
CA MET A 1 12.63 20.26 -9.04
C MET A 1 12.36 19.47 -7.77
N ALA A 2 12.01 20.10 -6.64
CA ALA A 2 11.61 19.32 -5.46
C ALA A 2 10.26 18.64 -5.76
N ALA A 3 10.15 17.35 -5.48
CA ALA A 3 8.91 16.63 -5.66
C ALA A 3 7.78 17.23 -4.80
N SER A 4 6.59 17.38 -5.37
CA SER A 4 5.40 17.87 -4.67
C SER A 4 4.45 16.73 -4.35
N PHE A 5 3.65 16.88 -3.30
CA PHE A 5 2.58 15.94 -2.97
C PHE A 5 1.22 16.56 -3.29
N GLU A 6 0.30 15.74 -3.77
CA GLU A 6 -1.09 16.10 -4.00
C GLU A 6 -2.04 14.98 -3.53
N ASN A 7 -3.24 15.36 -3.13
CA ASN A 7 -4.31 14.41 -2.88
C ASN A 7 -5.04 14.18 -4.21
N LEU A 8 -4.97 12.96 -4.71
CA LEU A 8 -5.73 12.45 -5.86
C LEU A 8 -6.94 11.66 -5.39
N THR A 9 -7.60 12.12 -4.34
CA THR A 9 -8.89 11.54 -3.97
C THR A 9 -9.92 11.84 -5.06
N PRO A 10 -10.96 11.02 -5.17
CA PRO A 10 -12.01 11.18 -6.19
C PRO A 10 -12.68 12.53 -6.07
N GLY A 11 -13.02 13.12 -7.21
CA GLY A 11 -13.52 14.50 -7.28
C GLY A 11 -12.42 15.56 -7.22
N ALA A 12 -11.15 15.19 -6.96
CA ALA A 12 -10.03 16.09 -7.17
C ALA A 12 -9.82 16.35 -8.68
N PRO A 13 -9.55 17.60 -9.09
CA PRO A 13 -9.16 17.91 -10.46
C PRO A 13 -7.96 17.07 -10.90
N GLY A 14 -8.07 16.42 -12.06
CA GLY A 14 -6.98 15.63 -12.64
C GLY A 14 -6.91 14.16 -12.19
N PHE A 15 -7.86 13.68 -11.37
CA PHE A 15 -7.93 12.27 -10.98
C PHE A 15 -7.93 11.32 -12.19
N ASP A 16 -8.88 11.47 -13.12
CA ASP A 16 -9.00 10.58 -14.28
C ASP A 16 -7.74 10.56 -15.16
N ALA A 17 -7.08 11.71 -15.30
CA ALA A 17 -5.82 11.83 -16.04
C ALA A 17 -4.64 11.18 -15.30
N ALA A 18 -4.70 11.12 -13.97
CA ALA A 18 -3.68 10.52 -13.13
C ALA A 18 -3.82 8.99 -12.98
N VAL A 19 -5.04 8.45 -13.06
CA VAL A 19 -5.32 7.01 -12.91
C VAL A 19 -4.41 6.14 -13.76
N GLY A 20 -4.17 6.52 -15.03
CA GLY A 20 -3.28 5.77 -15.92
C GLY A 20 -1.83 5.73 -15.43
N GLN A 21 -1.29 6.87 -14.98
CA GLN A 21 0.08 6.94 -14.43
C GLN A 21 0.20 6.18 -13.10
N VAL A 22 -0.85 6.20 -12.27
CA VAL A 22 -0.88 5.44 -11.02
C VAL A 22 -0.91 3.93 -11.30
N ALA A 23 -1.73 3.48 -12.25
CA ALA A 23 -1.79 2.08 -12.66
C ALA A 23 -0.43 1.58 -13.22
N GLU A 24 0.19 2.34 -14.12
CA GLU A 24 1.51 2.03 -14.67
C GLU A 24 2.57 1.94 -13.57
N LEU A 25 2.59 2.90 -12.66
CA LEU A 25 3.52 2.92 -11.53
C LEU A 25 3.34 1.69 -10.63
N ARG A 26 2.09 1.35 -10.26
CA ARG A 26 1.78 0.20 -9.42
C ARG A 26 2.22 -1.10 -10.07
N ILE A 27 1.89 -1.33 -11.34
CA ILE A 27 2.33 -2.52 -12.10
C ILE A 27 3.85 -2.59 -12.08
N ARG A 28 4.53 -1.49 -12.41
CA ARG A 28 6.00 -1.47 -12.46
C ARG A 28 6.63 -1.85 -11.11
N ILE A 29 6.16 -1.25 -10.02
CA ILE A 29 6.78 -1.46 -8.70
C ILE A 29 6.37 -2.79 -8.08
N PHE A 30 5.12 -3.21 -8.20
CA PHE A 30 4.69 -4.52 -7.68
C PHE A 30 5.21 -5.69 -8.49
N ARG A 31 5.66 -5.49 -9.74
CA ARG A 31 6.41 -6.49 -10.50
C ARG A 31 7.78 -6.81 -9.87
N GLU A 32 8.33 -5.90 -9.07
CA GLU A 32 9.60 -6.09 -8.36
C GLU A 32 9.42 -7.03 -7.13
N TRP A 33 10.55 -7.55 -6.63
CA TRP A 33 10.58 -8.28 -5.37
C TRP A 33 10.09 -7.39 -4.20
N PRO A 34 9.29 -7.90 -3.25
CA PRO A 34 8.87 -9.30 -3.08
C PRO A 34 7.49 -9.64 -3.68
N TYR A 35 6.84 -8.70 -4.35
CA TYR A 35 5.45 -8.86 -4.80
C TYR A 35 5.35 -9.69 -6.08
N LEU A 36 6.27 -9.48 -7.04
CA LEU A 36 6.35 -10.27 -8.29
C LEU A 36 5.03 -10.30 -9.07
N TYR A 37 4.22 -9.26 -8.93
CA TYR A 37 2.85 -9.21 -9.42
C TYR A 37 2.79 -9.04 -10.95
N ASP A 38 2.01 -9.89 -11.60
CA ASP A 38 1.70 -9.86 -13.03
C ASP A 38 0.31 -9.26 -13.28
N GLY A 39 0.19 -7.96 -13.00
CA GLY A 39 -1.04 -7.20 -13.13
C GLY A 39 -1.34 -6.69 -14.54
N THR A 40 -2.59 -6.27 -14.74
CA THR A 40 -3.05 -5.61 -15.97
C THR A 40 -3.56 -4.21 -15.68
N GLU A 41 -3.39 -3.31 -16.65
CA GLU A 41 -3.85 -1.92 -16.52
C GLU A 41 -5.36 -1.84 -16.24
N ASP A 42 -6.17 -2.68 -16.91
CA ASP A 42 -7.62 -2.73 -16.73
C ASP A 42 -8.01 -3.08 -15.29
N TRP A 43 -7.29 -4.00 -14.65
CA TRP A 43 -7.53 -4.36 -13.25
C TRP A 43 -7.13 -3.21 -12.31
N GLU A 44 -5.96 -2.61 -12.53
CA GLU A 44 -5.48 -1.50 -11.70
C GLU A 44 -6.41 -0.29 -11.77
N ARG A 45 -6.92 0.04 -12.96
CA ARG A 45 -7.90 1.11 -13.13
C ARG A 45 -9.14 0.86 -12.30
N ARG A 46 -9.67 -0.37 -12.32
CA ARG A 46 -10.82 -0.76 -11.49
C ARG A 46 -10.50 -0.70 -10.00
N TYR A 47 -9.32 -1.12 -9.59
CA TYR A 47 -8.89 -1.04 -8.19
C TYR A 47 -8.83 0.42 -7.71
N ILE A 48 -8.20 1.31 -8.49
CA ILE A 48 -8.12 2.75 -8.17
C ILE A 48 -9.51 3.39 -8.15
N SER A 49 -10.42 2.98 -9.05
CA SER A 49 -11.82 3.41 -9.01
C SER A 49 -12.58 2.85 -7.80
N LYS A 50 -12.25 1.66 -7.27
CA LYS A 50 -12.88 1.17 -6.02
C LYS A 50 -12.38 1.91 -4.80
N LEU A 51 -11.09 2.20 -4.74
CA LEU A 51 -10.54 3.14 -3.75
C LEU A 51 -11.28 4.48 -3.80
N ALA A 52 -11.77 4.86 -4.98
CA ALA A 52 -12.54 6.07 -5.15
C ALA A 52 -13.93 6.04 -4.50
N GLU A 53 -14.51 4.86 -4.35
CA GLU A 53 -15.85 4.69 -3.80
C GLU A 53 -15.84 4.43 -2.28
N ALA A 54 -14.69 4.07 -1.73
CA ALA A 54 -14.52 3.79 -0.31
C ALA A 54 -14.55 5.08 0.53
N GLU A 55 -15.57 5.20 1.39
CA GLU A 55 -15.68 6.32 2.32
C GLU A 55 -14.44 6.41 3.22
N GLY A 56 -13.83 7.60 3.29
CA GLY A 56 -12.61 7.82 4.06
C GLY A 56 -11.32 7.34 3.37
N ALA A 57 -11.37 6.82 2.15
CA ALA A 57 -10.17 6.50 1.40
C ALA A 57 -9.35 7.75 1.02
N VAL A 58 -8.05 7.54 0.83
CA VAL A 58 -7.10 8.56 0.39
C VAL A 58 -6.19 7.99 -0.68
N VAL A 59 -5.92 8.79 -1.70
CA VAL A 59 -4.87 8.55 -2.70
C VAL A 59 -3.97 9.77 -2.69
N ILE A 60 -2.69 9.57 -2.36
CA ILE A 60 -1.68 10.62 -2.29
C ILE A 60 -0.67 10.33 -3.38
N ALA A 61 -0.47 11.27 -4.31
CA ALA A 61 0.58 11.17 -5.32
C ALA A 61 1.74 12.11 -5.00
N ALA A 62 2.96 11.66 -5.31
CA ALA A 62 4.12 12.51 -5.43
C ALA A 62 4.41 12.78 -6.91
N ARG A 63 4.71 14.02 -7.27
CA ARG A 63 5.00 14.46 -8.64
C ARG A 63 6.39 15.08 -8.79
N ASP A 64 7.00 14.85 -9.95
CA ASP A 64 8.04 15.72 -10.51
C ASP A 64 7.52 16.32 -11.83
N GLY A 65 7.16 17.59 -11.81
CA GLY A 65 6.43 18.23 -12.90
C GLY A 65 5.09 17.53 -13.19
N ALA A 66 4.89 17.07 -14.42
CA ALA A 66 3.68 16.37 -14.84
C ALA A 66 3.68 14.86 -14.53
N ARG A 67 4.82 14.29 -14.11
CA ARG A 67 5.00 12.86 -13.90
C ARG A 67 4.66 12.47 -12.47
N ILE A 68 3.84 11.44 -12.28
CA ILE A 68 3.67 10.77 -10.98
C ILE A 68 4.89 9.86 -10.75
N ILE A 69 5.57 10.08 -9.63
CA ILE A 69 6.80 9.38 -9.25
C ILE A 69 6.61 8.45 -8.04
N GLY A 70 5.48 8.58 -7.35
CA GLY A 70 5.11 7.77 -6.20
C GLY A 70 3.62 7.90 -5.91
N VAL A 71 3.04 6.87 -5.31
CA VAL A 71 1.67 6.87 -4.81
C VAL A 71 1.60 6.17 -3.47
N SER A 72 0.71 6.64 -2.61
CA SER A 72 0.32 5.94 -1.40
C SER A 72 -1.18 6.02 -1.21
N THR A 73 -1.78 4.89 -0.86
CA THR A 73 -3.22 4.76 -0.68
C THR A 73 -3.53 4.25 0.72
N GLY A 74 -4.71 4.58 1.21
CA GLY A 74 -5.23 4.04 2.45
C GLY A 74 -6.70 4.31 2.63
N MET A 75 -7.34 3.56 3.54
CA MET A 75 -8.77 3.62 3.79
C MET A 75 -9.10 3.04 5.18
N PRO A 76 -10.31 3.23 5.72
CA PRO A 76 -10.77 2.46 6.88
C PRO A 76 -10.70 0.96 6.59
N LEU A 77 -10.19 0.14 7.51
CA LEU A 77 -10.01 -1.30 7.26
C LEU A 77 -11.34 -1.98 6.85
N LEU A 78 -12.46 -1.53 7.38
CA LEU A 78 -13.79 -2.05 7.05
C LEU A 78 -14.24 -1.79 5.61
N SER A 79 -13.54 -0.94 4.86
CA SER A 79 -13.80 -0.69 3.44
C SER A 79 -13.06 -1.66 2.52
N GLU A 80 -12.27 -2.59 3.08
CA GLU A 80 -11.40 -3.48 2.34
C GLU A 80 -12.00 -4.89 2.15
N HIS A 81 -11.34 -5.75 1.38
CA HIS A 81 -11.70 -7.16 1.21
C HIS A 81 -11.81 -7.92 2.55
N ASP A 82 -12.76 -8.87 2.63
CA ASP A 82 -13.00 -9.63 3.86
C ASP A 82 -11.76 -10.42 4.32
N GLU A 83 -10.92 -10.88 3.39
CA GLU A 83 -9.65 -11.56 3.71
C GLU A 83 -8.69 -10.66 4.50
N LEU A 84 -8.75 -9.34 4.31
CA LEU A 84 -7.94 -8.37 5.06
C LEU A 84 -8.60 -7.95 6.37
N ILE A 85 -9.94 -8.00 6.46
CA ILE A 85 -10.70 -7.69 7.68
C ILE A 85 -10.72 -8.86 8.66
N ALA A 86 -10.90 -10.09 8.17
CA ALA A 86 -11.14 -11.27 8.98
C ALA A 86 -10.08 -11.52 10.08
N PRO A 87 -8.76 -11.34 9.83
CA PRO A 87 -7.73 -11.51 10.86
C PRO A 87 -7.88 -10.56 12.06
N PHE A 88 -8.50 -9.39 11.86
CA PHE A 88 -8.67 -8.40 12.92
C PHE A 88 -9.86 -8.71 13.82
N ARG A 89 -10.81 -9.55 13.38
CA ARG A 89 -11.98 -9.94 14.18
C ARG A 89 -11.53 -10.74 15.40
N GLY A 90 -11.74 -10.18 16.59
CA GLY A 90 -11.31 -10.80 17.85
C GLY A 90 -9.82 -10.63 18.17
N SER A 91 -9.08 -9.84 17.37
CA SER A 91 -7.72 -9.44 17.68
C SER A 91 -7.68 -8.31 18.73
N ALA A 92 -6.48 -7.92 19.17
CA ALA A 92 -6.29 -6.74 20.01
C ALA A 92 -6.52 -5.41 19.27
N PHE A 93 -6.82 -5.45 17.98
CA PHE A 93 -7.02 -4.29 17.09
C PHE A 93 -8.43 -4.35 16.50
N PRO A 94 -9.43 -3.71 17.14
CA PRO A 94 -10.79 -3.71 16.64
C PRO A 94 -10.83 -3.08 15.24
N PRO A 95 -11.40 -3.75 14.22
CA PRO A 95 -11.29 -3.31 12.83
C PRO A 95 -11.89 -1.92 12.57
N GLU A 96 -12.88 -1.51 13.35
CA GLU A 96 -13.48 -0.16 13.30
C GLU A 96 -12.52 0.95 13.76
N GLN A 97 -11.44 0.61 14.47
CA GLN A 97 -10.41 1.55 14.93
C GLN A 97 -9.12 1.46 14.11
N VAL A 98 -9.12 0.73 12.99
CA VAL A 98 -7.93 0.48 12.17
C VAL A 98 -8.05 1.18 10.81
N PHE A 99 -7.06 2.02 10.51
CA PHE A 99 -6.85 2.60 9.18
C PHE A 99 -5.85 1.74 8.41
N TYR A 100 -6.23 1.25 7.24
CA TYR A 100 -5.42 0.40 6.39
C TYR A 100 -4.65 1.21 5.35
N GLY A 101 -3.32 1.15 5.41
CA GLY A 101 -2.41 1.65 4.39
C GLY A 101 -2.17 0.62 3.30
N ALA A 102 -3.05 0.61 2.29
CA ALA A 102 -3.02 -0.40 1.24
C ALA A 102 -1.69 -0.42 0.46
N GLU A 103 -1.10 0.75 0.19
CA GLU A 103 0.22 0.78 -0.46
C GLU A 103 1.05 2.03 -0.19
N THR A 104 2.34 1.92 -0.47
CA THR A 104 3.25 3.05 -0.68
C THR A 104 4.31 2.60 -1.69
N VAL A 105 4.13 2.99 -2.95
CA VAL A 105 5.03 2.63 -4.06
C VAL A 105 5.66 3.88 -4.67
N MET A 106 6.92 3.79 -5.06
CA MET A 106 7.63 4.88 -5.72
C MET A 106 8.76 4.36 -6.60
N LEU A 107 9.05 5.14 -7.63
CA LEU A 107 10.13 4.89 -8.56
C LEU A 107 11.49 4.79 -7.83
N PRO A 108 12.34 3.80 -8.17
CA PRO A 108 13.65 3.60 -7.53
C PRO A 108 14.53 4.85 -7.54
N GLU A 109 14.52 5.62 -8.63
CA GLU A 109 15.33 6.83 -8.79
C GLU A 109 14.96 7.98 -7.82
N TYR A 110 13.81 7.89 -7.14
CA TYR A 110 13.35 8.87 -6.13
C TYR A 110 13.42 8.36 -4.69
N ARG A 111 13.91 7.13 -4.46
CA ARG A 111 14.09 6.57 -3.11
C ARG A 111 15.22 7.32 -2.37
N GLY A 112 15.15 7.34 -1.04
CA GLY A 112 16.15 8.04 -0.20
C GLY A 112 16.00 9.57 -0.12
N GLN A 113 14.99 10.15 -0.78
CA GLN A 113 14.77 11.60 -0.81
C GLN A 113 13.69 12.08 0.19
N GLY A 114 13.36 11.27 1.20
CA GLY A 114 12.35 11.61 2.22
C GLY A 114 10.89 11.41 1.79
N LEU A 115 10.61 10.99 0.54
CA LEU A 115 9.25 10.81 0.03
C LEU A 115 8.42 9.79 0.82
N TYR A 116 9.04 8.68 1.24
CA TYR A 116 8.34 7.64 2.00
C TYR A 116 7.77 8.19 3.31
N ARG A 117 8.56 8.97 4.05
CA ARG A 117 8.10 9.70 5.24
C ARG A 117 6.93 10.62 4.89
N GLY A 118 7.06 11.39 3.81
CA GLY A 118 6.01 12.31 3.36
C GLY A 118 4.68 11.63 3.01
N PHE A 119 4.70 10.39 2.48
CA PHE A 119 3.50 9.59 2.28
C PHE A 119 2.90 9.12 3.60
N LEU A 120 3.71 8.56 4.51
CA LEU A 120 3.23 8.06 5.80
C LEU A 120 2.64 9.17 6.67
N ASP A 121 3.26 10.35 6.69
CA ASP A 121 2.78 11.49 7.47
C ASP A 121 1.41 11.95 6.95
N ARG A 122 1.25 12.04 5.62
CA ARG A 122 -0.05 12.42 5.01
C ARG A 122 -1.14 11.40 5.24
N ARG A 123 -0.84 10.10 5.16
CA ARG A 123 -1.80 9.04 5.50
C ARG A 123 -2.21 9.11 6.97
N ARG A 124 -1.24 9.31 7.87
CA ARG A 124 -1.51 9.51 9.30
C ARG A 124 -2.38 10.74 9.55
N GLU A 125 -2.03 11.89 8.98
CA GLU A 125 -2.81 13.13 9.09
C GLU A 125 -4.24 12.96 8.57
N HIS A 126 -4.41 12.22 7.47
CA HIS A 126 -5.73 11.90 6.93
C HIS A 126 -6.54 11.03 7.91
N ALA A 127 -5.97 9.94 8.42
CA ALA A 127 -6.63 9.07 9.39
C ALA A 127 -7.02 9.83 10.67
N ILE A 128 -6.13 10.70 11.18
CA ILE A 128 -6.41 11.54 12.36
C ILE A 128 -7.56 12.51 12.07
N ARG A 129 -7.60 13.12 10.88
CA ARG A 129 -8.65 14.07 10.48
C ARG A 129 -10.03 13.41 10.35
N LEU A 130 -10.09 12.18 9.82
CA LEU A 130 -11.32 11.41 9.78
C LEU A 130 -11.81 11.07 11.19
N GLY A 131 -10.89 10.81 12.11
CA GLY A 131 -11.20 10.43 13.48
C GLY A 131 -11.66 8.98 13.60
N GLY A 132 -11.80 8.49 14.84
CA GLY A 132 -12.24 7.11 15.12
C GLY A 132 -11.16 6.04 14.99
N PHE A 133 -10.01 6.36 14.36
CA PHE A 133 -8.89 5.43 14.23
C PHE A 133 -7.88 5.59 15.35
N ARG A 134 -7.46 4.45 15.92
CA ARG A 134 -6.35 4.36 16.89
C ARG A 134 -5.11 3.73 16.25
N TRP A 135 -5.30 2.86 15.27
CA TRP A 135 -4.23 2.09 14.67
C TRP A 135 -4.13 2.38 13.19
N GLU A 136 -2.90 2.36 12.69
CA GLU A 136 -2.61 2.24 11.27
C GLU A 136 -1.99 0.89 11.02
N THR A 137 -2.46 0.18 9.99
CA THR A 137 -1.92 -1.12 9.62
C THR A 137 -1.61 -1.19 8.14
N PHE A 138 -0.69 -2.06 7.76
CA PHE A 138 -0.57 -2.59 6.40
C PHE A 138 -0.16 -4.06 6.50
N CYS A 139 -0.16 -4.79 5.38
CA CYS A 139 0.48 -6.11 5.33
C CYS A 139 1.49 -6.21 4.18
N GLY A 140 2.57 -6.94 4.43
CA GLY A 140 3.58 -7.27 3.43
C GLY A 140 3.55 -8.75 3.09
N VAL A 141 3.84 -9.09 1.83
CA VAL A 141 3.96 -10.49 1.40
C VAL A 141 5.14 -11.17 2.09
N VAL A 142 4.92 -12.41 2.53
CA VAL A 142 5.94 -13.26 3.11
C VAL A 142 6.43 -14.21 2.02
N ARG A 143 7.71 -14.09 1.66
CA ARG A 143 8.37 -14.97 0.69
C ARG A 143 9.40 -15.86 1.37
N PRO A 144 9.58 -17.11 0.91
CA PRO A 144 10.70 -17.95 1.33
C PRO A 144 12.05 -17.25 1.11
N ALA A 145 13.01 -17.50 2.01
CA ALA A 145 14.33 -16.88 1.93
C ALA A 145 15.13 -17.36 0.70
N ASP A 146 14.81 -18.54 0.19
CA ASP A 146 15.41 -19.23 -0.94
C ASP A 146 14.58 -19.12 -2.24
N HIS A 147 13.60 -18.21 -2.30
CA HIS A 147 12.79 -18.00 -3.50
C HIS A 147 13.68 -17.69 -4.72
N PRO A 148 13.48 -18.35 -5.87
CA PRO A 148 14.39 -18.26 -7.02
C PRO A 148 14.52 -16.85 -7.60
N LEU A 149 13.44 -16.07 -7.56
CA LEU A 149 13.42 -14.67 -8.01
C LEU A 149 13.90 -13.66 -6.95
N ARG A 150 14.36 -14.11 -5.78
CA ARG A 150 14.92 -13.21 -4.76
C ARG A 150 16.28 -12.68 -5.20
N ASP A 151 16.39 -11.38 -5.34
CA ASP A 151 17.69 -10.72 -5.45
C ASP A 151 18.27 -10.49 -4.05
N PRO A 152 19.40 -11.14 -3.68
CA PRO A 152 20.03 -10.96 -2.38
C PRO A 152 20.58 -9.54 -2.16
N ALA A 153 20.74 -8.74 -3.21
CA ALA A 153 21.11 -7.33 -3.10
C ALA A 153 19.96 -6.42 -2.64
N ILE A 154 18.70 -6.89 -2.73
CA ILE A 154 17.54 -6.13 -2.26
C ILE A 154 17.39 -6.33 -0.74
N PRO A 155 17.51 -5.25 0.06
CA PRO A 155 17.37 -5.35 1.50
C PRO A 155 15.92 -5.67 1.89
N PRO A 156 15.69 -6.35 3.04
CA PRO A 156 14.35 -6.55 3.56
C PRO A 156 13.68 -5.22 3.92
N LEU A 157 12.35 -5.17 3.83
CA LEU A 157 11.56 -3.99 4.18
C LEU A 157 11.27 -3.89 5.68
N ASP A 158 11.37 -5.00 6.43
CA ASP A 158 11.13 -5.04 7.88
C ASP A 158 11.85 -3.92 8.66
N PRO A 159 13.17 -3.66 8.47
CA PRO A 159 13.85 -2.59 9.20
C PRO A 159 13.33 -1.19 8.85
N VAL A 160 12.89 -0.98 7.60
CA VAL A 160 12.31 0.29 7.15
C VAL A 160 11.00 0.53 7.89
N TRP A 161 10.11 -0.46 7.94
CA TRP A 161 8.82 -0.32 8.63
C TRP A 161 8.99 -0.12 10.14
N GLN A 162 9.93 -0.84 10.77
CA GLN A 162 10.30 -0.64 12.17
C GLN A 162 10.78 0.78 12.45
N HIS A 163 11.62 1.35 11.56
CA HIS A 163 12.06 2.75 11.66
C HIS A 163 10.90 3.75 11.66
N PHE A 164 9.81 3.44 10.96
CA PHE A 164 8.60 4.29 10.92
C PHE A 164 7.58 3.98 12.02
N GLY A 165 7.93 3.15 13.01
CA GLY A 165 7.12 2.86 14.18
C GLY A 165 6.12 1.72 13.98
N PHE A 166 6.20 0.99 12.87
CA PHE A 166 5.39 -0.20 12.68
C PHE A 166 6.03 -1.41 13.36
N ARG A 167 5.21 -2.19 14.05
CA ARG A 167 5.61 -3.47 14.65
C ARG A 167 4.88 -4.62 13.98
N LYS A 168 5.60 -5.71 13.75
CA LYS A 168 5.03 -6.99 13.30
C LYS A 168 4.09 -7.50 14.38
N VAL A 169 2.93 -8.00 13.97
CA VAL A 169 1.97 -8.63 14.89
C VAL A 169 2.01 -10.14 14.67
N GLU A 170 2.73 -10.85 15.53
CA GLU A 170 2.85 -12.31 15.45
C GLU A 170 1.47 -12.97 15.42
N GLY A 171 1.27 -13.88 14.47
CA GLY A 171 0.02 -14.60 14.27
C GLY A 171 -1.10 -13.82 13.58
N LEU A 172 -0.94 -12.51 13.33
CA LEU A 172 -1.88 -11.73 12.54
C LEU A 172 -1.44 -11.76 11.07
N THR A 173 -1.99 -12.73 10.34
CA THR A 173 -1.66 -13.02 8.94
C THR A 173 -2.93 -13.22 8.11
N THR A 174 -2.81 -13.09 6.79
CA THR A 174 -3.86 -13.51 5.85
C THR A 174 -3.28 -14.14 4.59
N GLY A 175 -4.13 -14.69 3.75
CA GLY A 175 -3.82 -15.03 2.36
C GLY A 175 -4.40 -13.97 1.42
N PHE A 176 -3.69 -13.63 0.35
CA PHE A 176 -4.23 -12.81 -0.72
C PHE A 176 -3.73 -13.34 -2.07
N SER A 177 -4.63 -13.47 -3.05
CA SER A 177 -4.33 -14.13 -4.32
C SER A 177 -3.97 -13.12 -5.40
N TRP A 178 -2.90 -13.41 -6.13
CA TRP A 178 -2.58 -12.78 -7.40
C TRP A 178 -1.68 -13.70 -8.23
N LYS A 179 -1.48 -13.33 -9.50
CA LYS A 179 -0.59 -14.05 -10.40
C LYS A 179 0.82 -13.51 -10.29
N ASP A 180 1.79 -14.37 -10.00
CA ASP A 180 3.20 -13.99 -10.07
C ASP A 180 3.70 -14.00 -11.53
N ILE A 181 4.76 -13.23 -11.82
CA ILE A 181 5.37 -13.12 -13.16
C ILE A 181 5.89 -14.44 -13.74
N ASP A 182 6.15 -15.43 -12.89
CA ASP A 182 6.64 -16.76 -13.24
C ASP A 182 5.59 -17.86 -13.07
N GLU A 183 4.34 -17.50 -12.81
CA GLU A 183 3.21 -18.43 -12.68
C GLU A 183 2.23 -18.33 -13.87
N GLU A 184 1.54 -19.42 -14.19
CA GLU A 184 0.52 -19.44 -15.26
C GLU A 184 -0.84 -18.93 -14.80
N SER A 185 -1.12 -18.99 -13.48
CA SER A 185 -2.40 -18.68 -12.85
C SER A 185 -2.19 -18.02 -11.49
N GLU A 186 -3.24 -17.40 -10.94
CA GLU A 186 -3.21 -16.87 -9.58
C GLU A 186 -2.96 -17.97 -8.55
N SER A 187 -2.24 -17.62 -7.49
CA SER A 187 -2.15 -18.44 -6.29
C SER A 187 -2.10 -17.57 -5.03
N GLU A 188 -2.51 -18.15 -3.91
CA GLU A 188 -2.60 -17.46 -2.63
C GLU A 188 -1.20 -17.21 -2.06
N LYS A 189 -0.92 -15.97 -1.65
CA LYS A 189 0.32 -15.59 -0.98
C LYS A 189 0.08 -15.22 0.48
N PRO A 190 0.91 -15.71 1.41
CA PRO A 190 0.81 -15.33 2.80
C PRO A 190 1.24 -13.87 3.01
N MET A 191 0.45 -13.13 3.77
CA MET A 191 0.65 -11.73 4.11
C MET A 191 0.78 -11.58 5.62
N GLN A 192 1.74 -10.77 6.07
CA GLN A 192 1.98 -10.49 7.49
C GLN A 192 1.58 -9.05 7.81
N PHE A 193 0.71 -8.86 8.82
CA PHE A 193 0.30 -7.53 9.26
C PHE A 193 1.32 -6.84 10.15
N TRP A 194 1.39 -5.53 9.98
CA TRP A 194 2.20 -4.59 10.76
C TRP A 194 1.33 -3.44 11.23
N VAL A 195 1.45 -3.08 12.50
CA VAL A 195 0.62 -2.04 13.13
C VAL A 195 1.46 -0.92 13.72
N ARG A 196 0.91 0.28 13.73
CA ARG A 196 1.44 1.46 14.39
C ARG A 196 0.31 2.16 15.14
N ASP A 197 0.58 2.67 16.34
CA ASP A 197 -0.36 3.53 17.06
C ASP A 197 -0.39 4.92 16.40
N LEU A 198 -1.59 5.46 16.18
CA LEU A 198 -1.78 6.79 15.59
C LEU A 198 -1.67 7.91 16.65
N ALA A 199 -1.76 7.58 17.94
CA ALA A 199 -1.65 8.53 19.06
C ALA A 199 -0.26 9.17 19.19
#